data_AF-A0A6S7A0S6-F1
#
_entry.id   AF-A0A6S7A0S6-F1
#
_cell.length_a   1.000
_cell.length_b   1.000
_cell.length_c   1.000
_cell.angle_alpha   90.00
_cell.angle_beta   90.00
_cell.angle_gamma   90.00
#
_symmetry.space_group_name_H-M   'P 1'
#
loop_
_entity.id
_entity.type
_entity.pdbx_description
1 polymer ?
#
loop_
_entity_poly.entity_id
_entity_poly.type
_entity_poly.pdbx_seq_one_letter_code
_entity_poly.pdbx_strand_id
1 'polypeptide(L)'
;MHRLALVPRLLRSRPVTKGLRYLYRYTRSRAERHNETLWPFVTVSRDGPERLTGCNLHGVRGPKTFPLAELPRGIGGDAHLILSGPSVAQIDYAQCRMRTVMGVNGSIALRARHPALRFDYYAMLDAGFVKKRRDLVAEVLAQDLVLFVTPEVYRWIALLFDDRAVRCRIALFEEVHQRAQRPRAQPAALEAQLRADEELVLFDAHHPMHAHGFSLNAARGLFGGGTVAYTALQLLAWLGAKTVYLHGLDLTATAGPRFYESAGAQLPTALDRQFAGHIEPAFRQAGKLLRARGVQVYNLSLLSRLGDDIFEKRHWSCLLEDPSPQSSTRPES
;
A
#
# COMPACT_ATOMS: atom_id res chain seq x y z
N MET A 1 -20.70 22.18 -24.92
CA MET A 1 -20.16 21.06 -24.10
C MET A 1 -19.65 21.53 -22.71
N HIS A 2 -20.42 22.34 -21.96
CA HIS A 2 -19.96 22.93 -20.68
C HIS A 2 -20.65 22.39 -19.40
N ARG A 3 -21.73 21.59 -19.50
CA ARG A 3 -22.47 21.10 -18.32
C ARG A 3 -21.79 19.95 -17.57
N LEU A 4 -20.88 19.20 -18.20
CA LEU A 4 -20.17 18.07 -17.56
C LEU A 4 -19.00 18.49 -16.66
N ALA A 5 -18.45 19.71 -16.79
CA ALA A 5 -17.33 20.17 -15.97
C ALA A 5 -17.73 20.67 -14.57
N LEU A 6 -19.02 20.97 -14.35
CA LEU A 6 -19.56 21.46 -13.08
C LEU A 6 -19.67 20.36 -12.03
N VAL A 7 -20.08 19.15 -12.43
CA VAL A 7 -20.28 18.03 -11.50
C VAL A 7 -18.97 17.63 -10.82
N PRO A 8 -17.86 17.32 -11.52
CA PRO A 8 -16.59 17.00 -10.86
C PRO A 8 -16.07 18.14 -9.97
N ARG A 9 -16.26 19.40 -10.37
CA ARG A 9 -15.88 20.58 -9.56
C ARG A 9 -16.66 20.65 -8.25
N LEU A 10 -17.96 20.40 -8.28
CA LEU A 10 -18.81 20.34 -7.08
C LEU A 10 -18.45 19.14 -6.19
N LEU A 11 -18.18 17.97 -6.77
CA LEU A 11 -17.77 16.77 -6.02
C LEU A 11 -16.38 16.92 -5.36
N ARG A 12 -15.52 17.82 -5.87
CA ARG A 12 -14.24 18.21 -5.24
C ARG A 12 -14.41 19.28 -4.15
N SER A 13 -15.57 19.94 -4.06
CA SER A 13 -15.78 21.09 -3.17
C SER A 13 -15.73 20.66 -1.70
N ARG A 14 -14.85 21.32 -0.92
CA ARG A 14 -14.71 21.04 0.52
C ARG A 14 -16.01 21.29 1.30
N PRO A 15 -16.73 22.41 1.12
CA PRO A 15 -18.04 22.60 1.76
C PRO A 15 -19.05 21.49 1.44
N VAL A 16 -19.19 21.12 0.16
CA VAL A 16 -20.16 20.11 -0.29
C VAL A 16 -19.82 18.74 0.31
N THR A 17 -18.58 18.30 0.16
CA THR A 17 -18.12 17.01 0.72
C THR A 17 -18.23 16.96 2.24
N LYS A 18 -18.01 18.10 2.93
CA LYS A 18 -18.20 18.20 4.38
C LYS A 18 -19.69 18.08 4.75
N GLY A 19 -20.59 18.76 4.03
CA GLY A 19 -22.04 18.67 4.23
C GLY A 19 -22.57 17.24 4.04
N LEU A 20 -22.17 16.57 2.96
CA LEU A 20 -22.55 15.18 2.69
C LEU A 20 -22.07 14.22 3.79
N ARG A 21 -20.85 14.42 4.31
CA ARG A 21 -20.35 13.62 5.44
C ARG A 21 -21.18 13.84 6.71
N TYR A 22 -21.58 15.06 7.02
CA TYR A 22 -22.46 15.31 8.17
C TYR A 22 -23.83 14.67 7.99
N LEU A 23 -24.43 14.79 6.80
CA LEU A 23 -25.70 14.13 6.48
C LEU A 23 -25.58 12.61 6.62
N TYR A 24 -24.49 12.01 6.12
CA TYR A 24 -24.23 10.59 6.27
C TYR A 24 -24.12 10.18 7.74
N ARG A 25 -23.34 10.91 8.54
CA ARG A 25 -23.18 10.65 9.99
C ARG A 25 -24.47 10.79 10.78
N TYR A 26 -25.38 11.66 10.35
CA TYR A 26 -26.68 11.88 10.99
C TYR A 26 -27.68 10.77 10.65
N THR A 27 -27.55 10.15 9.48
CA THR A 27 -28.51 9.16 8.95
C THR A 27 -28.04 7.71 9.08
N ARG A 28 -26.78 7.47 9.49
CA ARG A 28 -26.16 6.15 9.51
C ARG A 28 -25.50 5.83 10.86
N SER A 29 -25.34 4.54 11.13
CA SER A 29 -24.76 4.06 12.38
C SER A 29 -23.27 4.40 12.49
N ARG A 30 -22.73 4.34 13.71
CA ARG A 30 -21.28 4.53 13.94
C ARG A 30 -20.43 3.51 13.20
N ALA A 31 -20.93 2.28 13.04
CA ALA A 31 -20.24 1.19 12.34
C ALA A 31 -20.08 1.47 10.84
N GLU A 32 -20.90 2.33 10.25
CA GLU A 32 -20.84 2.66 8.83
C GLU A 32 -20.01 3.92 8.53
N ARG A 33 -19.53 4.64 9.56
CA ARG A 33 -18.89 5.96 9.38
C ARG A 33 -17.70 5.98 8.45
N HIS A 34 -16.97 4.87 8.27
CA HIS A 34 -15.86 4.82 7.30
C HIS A 34 -16.34 4.99 5.85
N ASN A 35 -17.61 4.71 5.57
CA ASN A 35 -18.20 4.88 4.24
C ASN A 35 -18.61 6.32 3.93
N GLU A 36 -18.52 7.27 4.88
CA GLU A 36 -18.87 8.67 4.66
C GLU A 36 -18.01 9.34 3.58
N THR A 37 -16.82 8.80 3.31
CA THR A 37 -15.92 9.29 2.25
C THR A 37 -16.28 8.69 0.90
N LEU A 38 -17.02 7.58 0.87
CA LEU A 38 -17.43 6.87 -0.32
C LEU A 38 -18.83 7.28 -0.77
N TRP A 39 -19.76 7.52 0.16
CA TRP A 39 -21.12 7.94 -0.14
C TRP A 39 -21.19 9.45 -0.49
N PRO A 40 -22.00 9.86 -1.50
CA PRO A 40 -22.77 9.05 -2.45
C PRO A 40 -22.00 8.74 -3.75
N PHE A 41 -20.66 8.88 -3.73
CA PHE A 41 -19.82 8.94 -4.92
C PHE A 41 -19.41 7.58 -5.48
N VAL A 42 -19.46 6.53 -4.68
CA VAL A 42 -18.93 5.21 -5.02
C VAL A 42 -19.98 4.14 -4.79
N THR A 43 -20.12 3.21 -5.73
CA THR A 43 -20.78 1.90 -5.55
C THR A 43 -19.80 0.78 -5.84
N VAL A 44 -19.80 -0.28 -5.04
CA VAL A 44 -18.93 -1.44 -5.25
C VAL A 44 -19.71 -2.67 -5.68
N SER A 45 -19.09 -3.50 -6.51
CA SER A 45 -19.58 -4.82 -6.94
C SER A 45 -18.72 -5.90 -6.29
N ARG A 46 -19.34 -7.02 -5.91
CA ARG A 46 -18.68 -8.07 -5.13
C ARG A 46 -19.07 -9.45 -5.63
N ASP A 47 -18.16 -10.38 -5.45
CA ASP A 47 -18.42 -11.82 -5.49
C ASP A 47 -18.43 -12.35 -4.05
N GLY A 48 -19.58 -12.85 -3.61
CA GLY A 48 -19.81 -13.25 -2.22
C GLY A 48 -19.61 -12.13 -1.20
N PRO A 49 -19.34 -12.48 0.08
CA PRO A 49 -19.24 -11.50 1.16
C PRO A 49 -17.93 -10.69 1.17
N GLU A 50 -16.87 -11.20 0.53
CA GLU A 50 -15.51 -10.69 0.75
C GLU A 50 -14.80 -10.15 -0.49
N ARG A 51 -15.07 -10.69 -1.68
CA ARG A 51 -14.25 -10.38 -2.86
C ARG A 51 -14.80 -9.16 -3.59
N LEU A 52 -14.01 -8.11 -3.66
CA LEU A 52 -14.31 -6.92 -4.45
C LEU A 52 -14.04 -7.21 -5.93
N THR A 53 -15.06 -7.10 -6.78
CA THR A 53 -14.94 -7.34 -8.23
C THR A 53 -15.02 -6.07 -9.06
N GLY A 54 -15.57 -4.99 -8.50
CA GLY A 54 -15.68 -3.74 -9.22
C GLY A 54 -15.97 -2.53 -8.35
N CYS A 55 -15.72 -1.34 -8.90
CA CYS A 55 -15.95 -0.07 -8.25
C CYS A 55 -16.43 0.95 -9.30
N ASN A 56 -17.66 1.44 -9.13
CA ASN A 56 -18.32 2.40 -9.99
C ASN A 56 -18.34 3.77 -9.32
N LEU A 57 -18.08 4.81 -10.10
CA LEU A 57 -18.07 6.20 -9.65
C LEU A 57 -19.28 6.96 -10.19
N HIS A 58 -19.89 7.76 -9.32
CA HIS A 58 -21.04 8.59 -9.66
C HIS A 58 -20.58 10.01 -9.99
N GLY A 59 -20.99 10.49 -11.17
CA GLY A 59 -20.72 11.87 -11.63
C GLY A 59 -19.32 12.13 -12.19
N VAL A 60 -18.45 11.10 -12.26
CA VAL A 60 -17.14 11.18 -12.90
C VAL A 60 -16.78 9.83 -13.51
N ARG A 61 -16.04 9.85 -14.62
CA ARG A 61 -15.45 8.65 -15.22
C ARG A 61 -14.08 8.40 -14.58
N GLY A 62 -13.85 7.20 -14.08
CA GLY A 62 -12.54 6.78 -13.58
C GLY A 62 -11.76 5.92 -14.58
N PRO A 63 -10.44 5.76 -14.37
CA PRO A 63 -9.64 4.81 -15.14
C PRO A 63 -10.17 3.39 -15.03
N LYS A 64 -9.89 2.54 -16.03
CA LYS A 64 -10.27 1.13 -15.99
C LYS A 64 -9.64 0.43 -14.79
N THR A 65 -10.41 -0.46 -14.19
CA THR A 65 -9.98 -1.29 -13.07
C THR A 65 -10.06 -2.76 -13.49
N PHE A 66 -9.36 -3.63 -12.79
CA PHE A 66 -9.49 -5.08 -12.99
C PHE A 66 -9.62 -5.79 -11.63
N PRO A 67 -10.32 -6.93 -11.56
CA PRO A 67 -10.45 -7.69 -10.32
C PRO A 67 -9.10 -8.15 -9.80
N LEU A 68 -8.84 -7.89 -8.51
CA LEU A 68 -7.57 -8.26 -7.89
C LEU A 68 -7.29 -9.77 -7.99
N ALA A 69 -8.32 -10.60 -7.92
CA ALA A 69 -8.21 -12.06 -8.06
C ALA A 69 -7.64 -12.53 -9.41
N GLU A 70 -7.70 -11.71 -10.46
CA GLU A 70 -7.18 -12.02 -11.80
C GLU A 70 -5.69 -11.67 -11.96
N LEU A 71 -5.07 -11.07 -10.95
CA LEU A 71 -3.65 -10.72 -11.02
C LEU A 71 -2.79 -12.00 -10.98
N PRO A 72 -1.83 -12.18 -11.92
CA PRO A 72 -0.91 -13.30 -11.88
C PRO A 72 -0.14 -13.34 -10.56
N ARG A 73 -0.01 -14.54 -10.00
CA ARG A 73 0.74 -14.82 -8.77
C ARG A 73 2.01 -15.61 -9.11
N GLY A 74 2.89 -15.76 -8.13
CA GLY A 74 4.14 -16.49 -8.26
C GLY A 74 5.27 -15.60 -8.77
N ILE A 75 5.40 -14.38 -8.24
CA ILE A 75 6.58 -13.55 -8.52
C ILE A 75 7.82 -14.34 -8.08
N GLY A 76 8.59 -14.81 -9.06
CA GLY A 76 9.68 -15.75 -8.84
C GLY A 76 10.87 -15.07 -8.16
N GLY A 77 11.15 -15.42 -6.91
CA GLY A 77 12.35 -14.99 -6.20
C GLY A 77 12.12 -13.87 -5.18
N ASP A 78 13.04 -12.91 -5.17
CA ASP A 78 13.08 -11.78 -4.26
C ASP A 78 12.29 -10.57 -4.76
N ALA A 79 11.65 -9.88 -3.81
CA ALA A 79 10.91 -8.65 -4.04
C ALA A 79 11.48 -7.50 -3.20
N HIS A 80 11.38 -6.29 -3.73
CA HIS A 80 11.94 -5.08 -3.14
C HIS A 80 10.79 -4.11 -2.88
N LEU A 81 10.52 -3.85 -1.60
CA LEU A 81 9.51 -2.88 -1.19
C LEU A 81 10.18 -1.55 -0.86
N ILE A 82 10.04 -0.58 -1.76
CA ILE A 82 10.65 0.73 -1.61
C ILE A 82 9.64 1.70 -0.99
N LEU A 83 9.99 2.21 0.19
CA LEU A 83 9.18 3.12 0.98
C LEU A 83 9.69 4.56 0.82
N SER A 84 9.37 5.42 1.78
CA SER A 84 9.68 6.85 1.71
C SER A 84 10.55 7.36 2.86
N GLY A 85 11.08 6.45 3.69
CA GLY A 85 11.98 6.83 4.76
C GLY A 85 13.31 7.36 4.22
N PRO A 86 13.98 8.29 4.94
CA PRO A 86 15.21 8.94 4.49
C PRO A 86 16.39 7.99 4.21
N SER A 87 16.43 6.79 4.79
CA SER A 87 17.53 5.85 4.55
C SER A 87 17.64 5.37 3.09
N VAL A 88 16.59 5.52 2.28
CA VAL A 88 16.70 5.23 0.83
C VAL A 88 17.74 6.09 0.12
N ALA A 89 18.08 7.28 0.66
CA ALA A 89 19.08 8.16 0.08
C ALA A 89 20.52 7.62 0.21
N GLN A 90 20.73 6.58 1.02
CA GLN A 90 22.04 5.97 1.26
C GLN A 90 22.30 4.74 0.37
N ILE A 91 21.30 4.33 -0.43
CA ILE A 91 21.35 3.12 -1.26
C ILE A 91 21.75 3.53 -2.68
N ASP A 92 22.78 2.86 -3.23
CA ASP A 92 23.09 2.98 -4.64
C ASP A 92 22.24 2.01 -5.47
N TYR A 93 21.06 2.49 -5.88
CA TYR A 93 20.13 1.71 -6.69
C TYR A 93 20.68 1.31 -8.07
N ALA A 94 21.73 1.96 -8.57
CA ALA A 94 22.33 1.57 -9.85
C ALA A 94 23.12 0.25 -9.75
N GLN A 95 23.56 -0.11 -8.53
CA GLN A 95 24.31 -1.35 -8.27
C GLN A 95 23.44 -2.48 -7.70
N CYS A 96 22.20 -2.18 -7.31
CA CYS A 96 21.32 -3.15 -6.68
C CYS A 96 20.68 -4.08 -7.72
N ARG A 97 20.87 -5.39 -7.57
CA ARG A 97 20.07 -6.38 -8.31
C ARG A 97 18.68 -6.45 -7.70
N MET A 98 17.68 -6.06 -8.48
CA MET A 98 16.28 -6.11 -8.05
C MET A 98 15.41 -6.78 -9.10
N ARG A 99 14.73 -7.87 -8.72
CA ARG A 99 13.89 -8.63 -9.66
C ARG A 99 12.48 -8.07 -9.76
N THR A 100 11.79 -7.95 -8.62
CA THR A 100 10.44 -7.39 -8.54
C THR A 100 10.43 -6.21 -7.59
N VAL A 101 9.98 -5.04 -8.06
CA VAL A 101 10.01 -3.81 -7.28
C VAL A 101 8.59 -3.29 -7.04
N MET A 102 8.23 -3.14 -5.77
CA MET A 102 7.00 -2.49 -5.34
C MET A 102 7.32 -1.13 -4.70
N GLY A 103 6.70 -0.07 -5.20
CA GLY A 103 6.77 1.25 -4.60
C GLY A 103 5.55 1.57 -3.76
N VAL A 104 5.66 2.54 -2.86
CA VAL A 104 4.51 3.08 -2.13
C VAL A 104 4.58 4.59 -1.99
N ASN A 105 3.42 5.23 -2.00
CA ASN A 105 3.27 6.68 -1.82
C ASN A 105 4.29 7.49 -2.62
N GLY A 106 5.25 8.18 -1.99
CA GLY A 106 6.21 9.04 -2.69
C GLY A 106 7.54 8.36 -3.07
N SER A 107 7.65 7.03 -2.98
CA SER A 107 8.87 6.31 -3.42
C SER A 107 9.20 6.54 -4.90
N ILE A 108 8.20 6.85 -5.73
CA ILE A 108 8.35 7.19 -7.16
C ILE A 108 9.36 8.32 -7.39
N ALA A 109 9.48 9.25 -6.43
CA ALA A 109 10.42 10.37 -6.52
C ALA A 109 11.89 9.93 -6.63
N LEU A 110 12.23 8.68 -6.28
CA LEU A 110 13.56 8.12 -6.50
C LEU A 110 13.95 8.08 -7.98
N ARG A 111 12.99 7.98 -8.91
CA ARG A 111 13.26 7.94 -10.35
C ARG A 111 13.90 9.23 -10.87
N ALA A 112 13.71 10.36 -10.19
CA ALA A 112 14.40 11.60 -10.53
C ALA A 112 15.93 11.48 -10.42
N ARG A 113 16.42 10.65 -9.49
CA ARG A 113 17.85 10.36 -9.30
C ARG A 113 18.29 9.04 -9.95
N HIS A 114 17.35 8.10 -10.11
CA HIS A 114 17.60 6.79 -10.69
C HIS A 114 16.59 6.50 -11.82
N PRO A 115 16.76 7.11 -13.02
CA PRO A 115 15.77 7.00 -14.11
C PRO A 115 15.56 5.57 -14.62
N ALA A 116 16.56 4.69 -14.43
CA ALA A 116 16.49 3.28 -14.78
C ALA A 116 15.63 2.44 -13.81
N LEU A 117 15.29 2.97 -12.62
CA LEU A 117 14.44 2.29 -11.64
C LEU A 117 13.03 2.11 -12.21
N ARG A 118 12.60 0.85 -12.28
CA ARG A 118 11.25 0.46 -12.71
C ARG A 118 10.50 -0.15 -11.53
N PHE A 119 9.22 0.17 -11.45
CA PHE A 119 8.30 -0.41 -10.47
C PHE A 119 7.34 -1.34 -11.21
N ASP A 120 7.25 -2.60 -10.79
CA ASP A 120 6.26 -3.55 -11.30
C ASP A 120 4.91 -3.36 -10.61
N TYR A 121 4.98 -3.00 -9.32
CA TYR A 121 3.84 -2.85 -8.44
C TYR A 121 3.90 -1.52 -7.69
N TYR A 122 2.75 -0.99 -7.31
CA TYR A 122 2.68 0.21 -6.50
C TYR A 122 1.46 0.21 -5.59
N ALA A 123 1.58 0.72 -4.37
CA ALA A 123 0.42 0.87 -3.47
C ALA A 123 0.22 2.31 -2.98
N MET A 124 -1.04 2.78 -3.04
CA MET A 124 -1.45 4.08 -2.50
C MET A 124 -2.74 3.93 -1.68
N LEU A 125 -2.64 4.21 -0.37
CA LEU A 125 -3.77 4.13 0.57
C LEU A 125 -4.13 5.50 1.14
N ASP A 126 -3.18 6.44 1.17
CA ASP A 126 -3.38 7.75 1.79
C ASP A 126 -4.05 8.71 0.79
N ALA A 127 -5.35 8.92 0.95
CA ALA A 127 -6.09 9.91 0.18
C ALA A 127 -5.51 11.34 0.36
N GLY A 128 -4.90 11.64 1.50
CA GLY A 128 -4.17 12.87 1.76
C GLY A 128 -2.97 13.06 0.83
N PHE A 129 -2.17 12.00 0.66
CA PHE A 129 -1.07 11.97 -0.31
C PHE A 129 -1.58 12.26 -1.73
N VAL A 130 -2.63 11.55 -2.18
CA VAL A 130 -3.24 11.74 -3.52
C VAL A 130 -3.66 13.19 -3.76
N LYS A 131 -4.24 13.83 -2.75
CA LYS A 131 -4.72 15.22 -2.85
C LYS A 131 -3.59 16.25 -2.85
N LYS A 132 -2.49 15.99 -2.12
CA LYS A 132 -1.44 16.98 -1.79
C LYS A 132 -0.12 16.78 -2.53
N ARG A 133 0.12 15.61 -3.14
CA ARG A 133 1.32 15.25 -3.93
C ARG A 133 0.92 14.79 -5.32
N ARG A 134 0.16 15.62 -6.01
CA ARG A 134 -0.47 15.26 -7.29
C ARG A 134 0.56 15.04 -8.39
N ASP A 135 1.67 15.75 -8.32
CA ASP A 135 2.87 15.59 -9.14
C ASP A 135 3.39 14.14 -9.07
N LEU A 136 3.68 13.64 -7.87
CA LEU A 136 4.14 12.25 -7.67
C LEU A 136 3.08 11.23 -8.09
N VAL A 137 1.81 11.49 -7.80
CA VAL A 137 0.71 10.60 -8.18
C VAL A 137 0.58 10.53 -9.70
N ALA A 138 0.70 11.66 -10.41
CA ALA A 138 0.69 11.69 -11.87
C ALA A 138 1.84 10.86 -12.45
N GLU A 139 3.03 10.91 -11.83
CA GLU A 139 4.16 10.09 -12.25
C GLU A 139 3.86 8.58 -12.10
N VAL A 140 3.30 8.16 -10.96
CA VAL A 140 2.86 6.76 -10.74
C VAL A 140 1.83 6.34 -11.79
N LEU A 141 0.81 7.16 -12.01
CA LEU A 141 -0.27 6.86 -12.97
C LEU A 141 0.24 6.74 -14.41
N ALA A 142 1.33 7.44 -14.76
CA ALA A 142 1.94 7.41 -16.07
C ALA A 142 2.88 6.20 -16.29
N GLN A 143 3.13 5.37 -15.27
CA GLN A 143 3.95 4.17 -15.39
C GLN A 143 3.15 2.96 -15.89
N ASP A 144 3.82 2.04 -16.58
CA ASP A 144 3.28 0.71 -16.88
C ASP A 144 3.55 -0.23 -15.69
N LEU A 145 2.62 -0.23 -14.73
CA LEU A 145 2.70 -1.00 -13.49
C LEU A 145 1.31 -1.40 -12.99
N VAL A 146 1.24 -2.26 -11.98
CA VAL A 146 -0.02 -2.55 -11.26
C VAL A 146 -0.12 -1.68 -10.02
N LEU A 147 -1.15 -0.83 -9.97
CA LEU A 147 -1.43 0.08 -8.88
C LEU A 147 -2.55 -0.46 -7.99
N PHE A 148 -2.22 -0.75 -6.73
CA PHE A 148 -3.15 -1.16 -5.68
C PHE A 148 -3.67 0.04 -4.90
N VAL A 149 -5.00 0.20 -4.85
CA VAL A 149 -5.66 1.32 -4.17
C VAL A 149 -6.92 0.89 -3.45
N THR A 150 -7.32 1.67 -2.44
CA THR A 150 -8.66 1.54 -1.85
C THR A 150 -9.72 2.24 -2.70
N PRO A 151 -11.02 1.93 -2.55
CA PRO A 151 -12.10 2.67 -3.21
C PRO A 151 -12.06 4.19 -2.96
N GLU A 152 -11.63 4.63 -1.78
CA GLU A 152 -11.49 6.07 -1.50
C GLU A 152 -10.38 6.71 -2.33
N VAL A 153 -9.21 6.06 -2.42
CA VAL A 153 -8.10 6.54 -3.24
C VAL A 153 -8.48 6.55 -4.72
N TYR A 154 -9.11 5.47 -5.21
CA TYR A 154 -9.61 5.39 -6.58
C TYR A 154 -10.57 6.54 -6.91
N ARG A 155 -11.51 6.85 -6.00
CA ARG A 155 -12.39 8.02 -6.13
C ARG A 155 -11.59 9.30 -6.31
N TRP A 156 -10.56 9.53 -5.50
CA TRP A 156 -9.73 10.73 -5.62
C TRP A 156 -8.90 10.76 -6.90
N ILE A 157 -8.42 9.61 -7.37
CA ILE A 157 -7.72 9.51 -8.66
C ILE A 157 -8.65 9.97 -9.79
N ALA A 158 -9.82 9.36 -9.91
CA ALA A 158 -10.80 9.72 -10.94
C ALA A 158 -11.29 11.16 -10.80
N LEU A 159 -11.42 11.65 -9.57
CA LEU A 159 -11.77 13.04 -9.35
C LEU A 159 -10.65 13.98 -9.72
N LEU A 160 -9.36 13.66 -9.69
CA LEU A 160 -8.28 14.64 -9.82
C LEU A 160 -7.48 14.54 -11.11
N PHE A 161 -7.48 13.40 -11.78
CA PHE A 161 -6.66 13.10 -12.95
C PHE A 161 -7.52 12.74 -14.16
N ASP A 162 -6.98 12.97 -15.35
CA ASP A 162 -7.60 12.53 -16.61
C ASP A 162 -7.43 11.01 -16.74
N ASP A 163 -8.52 10.28 -17.00
CA ASP A 163 -8.50 8.84 -17.15
C ASP A 163 -7.66 8.38 -18.35
N ARG A 164 -7.52 9.25 -19.37
CA ARG A 164 -6.69 8.99 -20.56
C ARG A 164 -5.20 9.06 -20.30
N ALA A 165 -4.77 9.76 -19.25
CA ALA A 165 -3.37 9.87 -18.87
C ALA A 165 -2.89 8.68 -18.01
N VAL A 166 -3.82 7.83 -17.55
CA VAL A 166 -3.50 6.67 -16.72
C VAL A 166 -3.06 5.50 -17.59
N ARG A 167 -1.80 5.11 -17.41
CA ARG A 167 -1.16 3.97 -18.09
C ARG A 167 -1.08 2.73 -17.19
N CYS A 168 -1.04 2.92 -15.87
CA CYS A 168 -1.01 1.81 -14.94
C CYS A 168 -2.32 1.02 -14.92
N ARG A 169 -2.25 -0.26 -14.57
CA ARG A 169 -3.42 -1.10 -14.32
C ARG A 169 -3.86 -0.95 -12.87
N ILE A 170 -5.11 -0.56 -12.62
CA ILE A 170 -5.59 -0.32 -11.26
C ILE A 170 -6.35 -1.53 -10.70
N ALA A 171 -5.88 -2.06 -9.58
CA ALA A 171 -6.57 -3.09 -8.79
C ALA A 171 -7.03 -2.51 -7.46
N LEU A 172 -8.26 -2.83 -7.06
CA LEU A 172 -8.82 -2.36 -5.80
C LEU A 172 -8.75 -3.44 -4.74
N PHE A 173 -8.50 -3.01 -3.50
CA PHE A 173 -8.62 -3.85 -2.32
C PHE A 173 -9.31 -3.08 -1.19
N GLU A 174 -9.64 -3.80 -0.13
CA GLU A 174 -10.28 -3.24 1.05
C GLU A 174 -9.65 -3.80 2.31
N GLU A 175 -9.88 -3.10 3.42
CA GLU A 175 -9.52 -3.62 4.72
C GLU A 175 -10.58 -4.60 5.24
N VAL A 176 -10.14 -5.75 5.75
CA VAL A 176 -11.01 -6.87 6.15
C VAL A 176 -12.09 -6.43 7.14
N HIS A 177 -11.75 -5.61 8.14
CA HIS A 177 -12.71 -5.16 9.15
C HIS A 177 -13.62 -4.02 8.69
N GLN A 178 -13.31 -3.31 7.59
CA GLN A 178 -14.02 -2.11 7.16
C GLN A 178 -14.26 -2.05 5.65
N ARG A 179 -14.98 -3.06 5.13
CA ARG A 179 -15.34 -3.16 3.71
C ARG A 179 -16.24 -1.99 3.28
N ALA A 180 -16.05 -1.50 2.06
CA ALA A 180 -16.84 -0.41 1.49
C ALA A 180 -18.32 -0.78 1.40
N GLN A 181 -19.17 0.17 1.75
CA GLN A 181 -20.63 0.03 1.78
C GLN A 181 -21.15 -1.11 2.68
N ARG A 182 -20.32 -1.59 3.61
CA ARG A 182 -20.72 -2.50 4.69
C ARG A 182 -20.46 -1.83 6.03
N PRO A 183 -21.21 -2.18 7.09
CA PRO A 183 -20.83 -1.85 8.45
C PRO A 183 -19.45 -2.46 8.78
N ARG A 184 -18.66 -1.76 9.58
CA ARG A 184 -17.45 -2.31 10.19
C ARG A 184 -17.79 -3.56 10.97
N ALA A 185 -16.99 -4.62 10.79
CA ALA A 185 -17.16 -5.85 11.53
C ALA A 185 -16.96 -5.60 13.03
N GLN A 186 -17.86 -6.17 13.86
CA GLN A 186 -17.67 -6.17 15.30
C GLN A 186 -16.55 -7.14 15.68
N PRO A 187 -15.71 -6.85 16.69
CA PRO A 187 -14.57 -7.69 17.04
C PRO A 187 -14.91 -9.18 17.23
N ALA A 188 -15.92 -9.50 18.03
CA ALA A 188 -16.36 -10.88 18.27
C ALA A 188 -16.88 -11.59 17.00
N ALA A 189 -17.53 -10.85 16.10
CA ALA A 189 -17.99 -11.40 14.82
C ALA A 189 -16.81 -11.64 13.87
N LEU A 190 -15.82 -10.76 13.88
CA LEU A 190 -14.58 -10.92 13.10
C LEU A 190 -13.77 -12.12 13.59
N GLU A 191 -13.65 -12.31 14.91
CA GLU A 191 -13.02 -13.50 15.49
C GLU A 191 -13.75 -14.78 15.12
N ALA A 192 -15.08 -14.79 15.24
CA ALA A 192 -15.87 -15.96 14.87
C ALA A 192 -15.72 -16.28 13.37
N GLN A 193 -15.69 -15.27 12.50
CA GLN A 193 -15.53 -15.41 11.06
C GLN A 193 -14.14 -15.97 10.69
N LEU A 194 -13.07 -15.50 11.36
CA LEU A 194 -11.68 -15.78 10.97
C LEU A 194 -10.99 -16.86 11.81
N ARG A 195 -11.67 -17.46 12.80
CA ARG A 195 -11.07 -18.39 13.77
C ARG A 195 -10.25 -19.53 13.16
N ALA A 196 -10.69 -20.07 12.03
CA ALA A 196 -10.05 -21.19 11.34
C ALA A 196 -9.64 -20.81 9.90
N ASP A 197 -9.53 -19.51 9.60
CA ASP A 197 -9.17 -19.06 8.27
C ASP A 197 -7.65 -19.13 8.06
N GLU A 198 -7.22 -19.91 7.07
CA GLU A 198 -5.80 -20.09 6.77
C GLU A 198 -5.23 -18.92 5.95
N GLU A 199 -6.07 -18.17 5.23
CA GLU A 199 -5.68 -17.09 4.33
C GLU A 199 -5.78 -15.71 4.97
N LEU A 200 -6.72 -15.50 5.90
CA LEU A 200 -6.93 -14.26 6.64
C LEU A 200 -6.62 -14.48 8.12
N VAL A 201 -5.35 -14.39 8.49
CA VAL A 201 -4.89 -14.71 9.84
C VAL A 201 -5.13 -13.53 10.77
N LEU A 202 -6.04 -13.69 11.73
CA LEU A 202 -6.34 -12.68 12.74
C LEU A 202 -5.39 -12.81 13.93
N PHE A 203 -4.81 -11.69 14.38
CA PHE A 203 -3.93 -11.63 15.56
C PHE A 203 -4.66 -11.05 16.78
N ASP A 204 -5.45 -9.99 16.58
CA ASP A 204 -6.22 -9.33 17.63
C ASP A 204 -7.38 -8.54 17.01
N ALA A 205 -8.64 -8.97 17.20
CA ALA A 205 -9.79 -8.22 16.72
C ALA A 205 -10.20 -7.04 17.61
N HIS A 206 -9.79 -7.05 18.88
CA HIS A 206 -10.22 -6.10 19.91
C HIS A 206 -9.27 -4.90 20.05
N HIS A 207 -8.18 -4.89 19.30
CA HIS A 207 -7.22 -3.80 19.29
C HIS A 207 -7.92 -2.43 19.08
N PRO A 208 -7.66 -1.42 19.94
CA PRO A 208 -8.46 -0.19 20.03
C PRO A 208 -8.41 0.71 18.79
N MET A 209 -7.34 0.58 17.99
CA MET A 209 -7.16 1.30 16.73
C MET A 209 -7.90 0.61 15.58
N HIS A 210 -7.40 -0.56 15.18
CA HIS A 210 -7.91 -1.45 14.14
C HIS A 210 -7.52 -2.86 14.50
N ALA A 211 -8.35 -3.83 14.10
CA ALA A 211 -8.01 -5.24 14.22
C ALA A 211 -6.64 -5.53 13.58
N HIS A 212 -5.79 -6.26 14.29
CA HIS A 212 -4.53 -6.76 13.79
C HIS A 212 -4.72 -8.12 13.16
N GLY A 213 -4.11 -8.31 12.00
CA GLY A 213 -4.09 -9.57 11.27
C GLY A 213 -3.16 -9.45 10.08
N PHE A 214 -3.04 -10.52 9.32
CA PHE A 214 -2.25 -10.58 8.10
C PHE A 214 -2.99 -11.38 7.03
N SER A 215 -3.15 -10.78 5.86
CA SER A 215 -3.75 -11.44 4.72
C SER A 215 -2.68 -12.10 3.86
N LEU A 216 -2.87 -13.39 3.62
CA LEU A 216 -2.17 -14.18 2.62
C LEU A 216 -2.98 -14.28 1.32
N ASN A 217 -4.18 -13.71 1.28
CA ASN A 217 -5.02 -13.62 0.09
C ASN A 217 -5.59 -12.21 -0.07
N ALA A 218 -4.84 -11.34 -0.77
CA ALA A 218 -5.22 -9.94 -0.93
C ALA A 218 -6.58 -9.75 -1.63
N ALA A 219 -7.01 -10.70 -2.47
CA ALA A 219 -8.31 -10.67 -3.12
C ALA A 219 -9.49 -10.77 -2.14
N ARG A 220 -9.27 -11.29 -0.92
CA ARG A 220 -10.26 -11.34 0.17
C ARG A 220 -10.20 -10.13 1.10
N GLY A 221 -9.20 -9.25 0.92
CA GLY A 221 -8.96 -8.06 1.73
C GLY A 221 -7.57 -8.09 2.38
N LEU A 222 -7.19 -6.96 2.96
CA LEU A 222 -5.90 -6.75 3.64
C LEU A 222 -6.12 -6.22 5.06
N PHE A 223 -5.10 -6.29 5.90
CA PHE A 223 -5.13 -5.67 7.24
C PHE A 223 -4.30 -4.38 7.26
N GLY A 224 -4.76 -3.41 8.04
CA GLY A 224 -4.00 -2.21 8.38
C GLY A 224 -3.03 -2.47 9.53
N GLY A 225 -1.80 -1.95 9.41
CA GLY A 225 -0.78 -1.98 10.48
C GLY A 225 -0.20 -0.60 10.75
N GLY A 226 -1.02 0.44 10.63
CA GLY A 226 -0.63 1.85 10.82
C GLY A 226 0.26 2.46 9.74
N THR A 227 0.67 1.67 8.73
CA THR A 227 1.53 2.13 7.63
C THR A 227 1.14 1.46 6.31
N VAL A 228 1.40 2.13 5.19
CA VAL A 228 1.26 1.52 3.86
C VAL A 228 2.23 0.36 3.66
N ALA A 229 3.39 0.39 4.33
CA ALA A 229 4.39 -0.67 4.28
C ALA A 229 3.80 -2.02 4.72
N TYR A 230 2.96 -2.03 5.75
CA TYR A 230 2.34 -3.26 6.25
C TYR A 230 1.38 -3.89 5.24
N THR A 231 0.61 -3.06 4.53
CA THR A 231 -0.29 -3.51 3.47
C THR A 231 0.48 -4.00 2.24
N ALA A 232 1.52 -3.28 1.84
CA ALA A 232 2.38 -3.65 0.73
C ALA A 232 3.13 -4.97 0.99
N LEU A 233 3.55 -5.23 2.23
CA LEU A 233 4.14 -6.51 2.62
C LEU A 233 3.17 -7.68 2.43
N GLN A 234 1.89 -7.52 2.80
CA GLN A 234 0.86 -8.53 2.56
C GLN A 234 0.64 -8.78 1.06
N LEU A 235 0.64 -7.71 0.25
CA LEU A 235 0.54 -7.83 -1.21
C LEU A 235 1.70 -8.62 -1.79
N LEU A 236 2.95 -8.34 -1.38
CA LEU A 236 4.12 -9.09 -1.86
C LEU A 236 4.11 -10.55 -1.41
N ALA A 237 3.70 -10.83 -0.17
CA ALA A 237 3.54 -12.21 0.31
C ALA A 237 2.47 -12.97 -0.51
N TRP A 238 1.32 -12.35 -0.78
CA TRP A 238 0.27 -12.93 -1.61
C TRP A 238 0.67 -13.11 -3.08
N LEU A 239 1.45 -12.17 -3.63
CA LEU A 239 2.04 -12.29 -4.97
C LEU A 239 3.04 -13.43 -5.06
N GLY A 240 3.53 -13.96 -3.93
CA GLY A 240 4.37 -15.17 -3.87
C GLY A 240 5.84 -14.91 -3.59
N ALA A 241 6.22 -13.71 -3.14
CA ALA A 241 7.61 -13.42 -2.77
C ALA A 241 8.12 -14.42 -1.72
N LYS A 242 9.33 -14.95 -1.94
CA LYS A 242 10.03 -15.81 -0.96
C LYS A 242 10.96 -15.01 -0.06
N THR A 243 11.49 -13.91 -0.60
CA THR A 243 12.33 -12.96 0.11
C THR A 243 11.84 -11.56 -0.18
N VAL A 244 11.73 -10.72 0.85
CA VAL A 244 11.33 -9.32 0.72
C VAL A 244 12.40 -8.42 1.35
N TYR A 245 12.97 -7.51 0.56
CA TYR A 245 13.87 -6.45 1.03
C TYR A 245 13.09 -5.16 1.22
N LEU A 246 13.11 -4.61 2.42
CA LEU A 246 12.43 -3.35 2.77
C LEU A 246 13.43 -2.20 2.69
N HIS A 247 13.15 -1.21 1.84
CA HIS A 247 14.00 -0.04 1.64
C HIS A 247 13.30 1.17 2.27
N GLY A 248 13.95 1.89 3.18
CA GLY A 248 13.35 3.08 3.79
C GLY A 248 12.27 2.80 4.83
N LEU A 249 12.32 1.66 5.52
CA LEU A 249 11.42 1.35 6.65
C LEU A 249 12.01 1.93 7.95
N ASP A 250 12.12 3.25 8.04
CA ASP A 250 12.75 3.89 9.21
C ASP A 250 11.82 3.93 10.44
N LEU A 251 10.52 4.16 10.22
CA LEU A 251 9.46 4.20 11.25
C LEU A 251 9.69 5.18 12.42
N THR A 252 10.40 6.28 12.17
CA THR A 252 10.57 7.37 13.13
C THR A 252 10.58 8.73 12.42
N ALA A 253 9.97 9.75 13.02
CA ALA A 253 10.10 11.12 12.51
C ALA A 253 11.47 11.75 12.83
N THR A 254 12.20 11.19 13.80
CA THR A 254 13.54 11.69 14.19
C THR A 254 14.60 11.43 13.12
N ALA A 255 14.36 10.49 12.20
CA ALA A 255 15.23 10.26 11.05
C ALA A 255 15.17 11.39 10.01
N GLY A 256 14.22 12.33 10.16
CA GLY A 256 13.99 13.45 9.26
C GLY A 256 12.69 13.30 8.47
N PRO A 257 12.39 14.27 7.58
CA PRO A 257 11.24 14.17 6.69
C PRO A 257 11.37 12.97 5.75
N ARG A 258 10.28 12.58 5.09
CA ARG A 258 10.36 11.62 3.98
C ARG A 258 11.36 12.15 2.95
N PHE A 259 12.11 11.28 2.27
CA PHE A 259 13.25 11.70 1.43
C PHE A 259 12.90 12.70 0.30
N TYR A 260 11.63 12.72 -0.13
CA TYR A 260 11.11 13.61 -1.17
C TYR A 260 10.49 14.91 -0.62
N GLU A 261 10.47 15.10 0.71
CA GLU A 261 9.89 16.27 1.36
C GLU A 261 10.98 17.23 1.84
N SER A 262 10.71 18.53 1.72
CA SER A 262 11.47 19.57 2.41
C SER A 262 10.80 19.92 3.74
N ALA A 263 11.55 20.51 4.68
CA ALA A 263 11.07 20.86 6.02
C ALA A 263 9.78 21.71 6.02
N GLY A 264 9.62 22.61 5.04
CA GLY A 264 8.43 23.46 4.90
C GLY A 264 7.23 22.82 4.20
N ALA A 265 7.38 21.62 3.63
CA ALA A 265 6.33 20.96 2.85
C ALA A 265 5.84 19.65 3.46
N GLN A 266 6.35 19.21 4.62
CA GLN A 266 6.10 17.90 5.21
C GLN A 266 4.60 17.62 5.46
N LEU A 267 4.12 16.44 5.04
CA LEU A 267 2.79 15.97 5.42
C LEU A 267 2.81 15.38 6.83
N PRO A 268 1.76 15.61 7.64
CA PRO A 268 1.67 15.07 8.98
C PRO A 268 1.80 13.55 8.98
N THR A 269 2.38 13.02 10.04
CA THR A 269 2.59 11.58 10.23
C THR A 269 2.09 11.15 11.60
N ALA A 270 1.58 9.93 11.69
CA ALA A 270 1.15 9.32 12.95
C ALA A 270 2.14 8.26 13.47
N LEU A 271 3.29 8.08 12.77
CA LEU A 271 4.23 6.99 13.02
C LEU A 271 4.66 6.94 14.48
N ASP A 272 5.16 8.04 15.05
CA ASP A 272 5.68 8.01 16.43
C ASP A 272 4.61 7.72 17.47
N ARG A 273 3.42 8.29 17.29
CA ARG A 273 2.27 8.09 18.18
C ARG A 273 1.74 6.66 18.11
N GLN A 274 1.77 6.04 16.93
CA GLN A 274 1.20 4.70 16.70
C GLN A 274 2.24 3.59 16.79
N PHE A 275 3.52 3.90 16.96
CA PHE A 275 4.60 2.92 16.86
C PHE A 275 4.42 1.77 17.87
N ALA A 276 4.53 2.07 19.16
CA ALA A 276 4.52 1.05 20.21
C ALA A 276 3.16 0.35 20.37
N GLY A 277 2.08 1.10 20.17
CA GLY A 277 0.72 0.61 20.43
C GLY A 277 -0.04 0.10 19.21
N HIS A 278 0.55 0.05 18.01
CA HIS A 278 -0.17 -0.42 16.81
C HIS A 278 0.75 -0.94 15.70
N ILE A 279 1.81 -0.21 15.35
CA ILE A 279 2.68 -0.55 14.21
C ILE A 279 3.62 -1.72 14.56
N GLU A 280 4.39 -1.58 15.63
CA GLU A 280 5.36 -2.60 16.05
C GLU A 280 4.68 -3.95 16.37
N PRO A 281 3.57 -4.01 17.14
CA PRO A 281 2.92 -5.29 17.44
C PRO A 281 2.40 -5.99 16.18
N ALA A 282 1.86 -5.24 15.22
CA ALA A 282 1.38 -5.78 13.95
C ALA A 282 2.52 -6.38 13.13
N PHE A 283 3.66 -5.69 13.02
CA PHE A 283 4.85 -6.19 12.34
C PHE A 283 5.48 -7.39 13.07
N ARG A 284 5.51 -7.39 14.40
CA ARG A 284 6.02 -8.51 15.20
C ARG A 284 5.26 -9.80 14.93
N GLN A 285 3.93 -9.76 14.91
CA GLN A 285 3.11 -10.93 14.60
C GLN A 285 3.24 -11.34 13.13
N ALA A 286 3.27 -10.37 12.21
CA ALA A 286 3.51 -10.65 10.78
C ALA A 286 4.87 -11.32 10.54
N GLY A 287 5.94 -10.87 11.21
CA GLY A 287 7.28 -11.45 11.08
C GLY A 287 7.33 -12.90 11.54
N LYS A 288 6.70 -13.24 12.66
CA LYS A 288 6.54 -14.63 13.11
C LYS A 288 5.79 -15.47 12.07
N LEU A 289 4.68 -14.93 11.56
CA LEU A 289 3.83 -15.61 10.59
C LEU A 289 4.56 -15.90 9.26
N LEU A 290 5.26 -14.90 8.72
CA LEU A 290 6.00 -15.00 7.47
C LEU A 290 7.17 -15.97 7.60
N ARG A 291 7.91 -15.91 8.71
CA ARG A 291 9.01 -16.85 9.01
C ARG A 291 8.52 -18.30 9.08
N ALA A 292 7.40 -18.54 9.77
CA ALA A 292 6.79 -19.87 9.84
C ALA A 292 6.34 -20.40 8.46
N ARG A 293 6.08 -19.51 7.49
CA ARG A 293 5.76 -19.86 6.10
C ARG A 293 6.96 -19.82 5.15
N GLY A 294 8.18 -19.68 5.68
CA GLY A 294 9.40 -19.65 4.87
C GLY A 294 9.55 -18.40 4.01
N VAL A 295 8.86 -17.30 4.34
CA VAL A 295 9.07 -15.99 3.71
C VAL A 295 10.07 -15.20 4.55
N GLN A 296 11.21 -14.89 3.94
CA GLN A 296 12.27 -14.09 4.55
C GLN A 296 12.00 -12.60 4.34
N VAL A 297 12.21 -11.78 5.36
CA VAL A 297 12.04 -10.33 5.27
C VAL A 297 13.24 -9.66 5.91
N TYR A 298 13.90 -8.80 5.13
CA TYR A 298 15.09 -8.06 5.54
C TYR A 298 14.81 -6.56 5.51
N ASN A 299 15.28 -5.83 6.53
CA ASN A 299 15.18 -4.38 6.58
C ASN A 299 16.53 -3.74 6.23
N LEU A 300 16.58 -2.94 5.16
CA LEU A 300 17.79 -2.25 4.74
C LEU A 300 18.06 -0.95 5.51
N SER A 301 17.08 -0.51 6.32
CA SER A 301 17.20 0.64 7.20
C SER A 301 17.83 0.22 8.53
N LEU A 302 19.17 0.26 8.63
CA LEU A 302 19.92 -0.16 9.83
C LEU A 302 19.48 0.59 11.11
N LEU A 303 19.16 1.88 10.96
CA LEU A 303 18.68 2.74 12.06
C LEU A 303 17.16 2.73 12.22
N SER A 304 16.45 1.78 11.60
CA SER A 304 15.01 1.62 11.77
C SER A 304 14.65 1.46 13.25
N ARG A 305 13.54 2.10 13.64
CA ARG A 305 12.92 1.91 14.95
C ARG A 305 12.39 0.49 15.14
N LEU A 306 12.10 -0.24 14.05
CA LEU A 306 11.72 -1.65 14.12
C LEU A 306 12.92 -2.51 14.53
N GLY A 307 12.71 -3.41 15.48
CA GLY A 307 13.74 -4.32 15.98
C GLY A 307 14.22 -5.31 14.91
N ASP A 308 15.49 -5.70 15.02
CA ASP A 308 16.13 -6.73 14.19
C ASP A 308 15.59 -8.15 14.48
N ASP A 309 15.04 -8.36 15.68
CA ASP A 309 14.30 -9.55 16.09
C ASP A 309 13.00 -9.78 15.28
N ILE A 310 12.41 -8.69 14.78
CA ILE A 310 11.23 -8.73 13.91
C ILE A 310 11.65 -9.03 12.47
N PHE A 311 12.50 -8.16 11.90
CA PHE A 311 13.08 -8.33 10.57
C PHE A 311 14.58 -8.08 10.64
N GLU A 312 15.38 -9.05 10.21
CA GLU A 312 16.83 -8.95 10.21
C GLU A 312 17.27 -7.72 9.41
N LYS A 313 18.18 -6.94 10.00
CA LYS A 313 18.72 -5.73 9.38
C LYS A 313 19.94 -6.08 8.54
N ARG A 314 19.96 -5.61 7.29
CA ARG A 314 21.10 -5.83 6.37
C ARG A 314 21.55 -4.52 5.75
N HIS A 315 22.85 -4.35 5.55
CA HIS A 315 23.34 -3.26 4.72
C HIS A 315 22.95 -3.53 3.25
N TRP A 316 22.65 -2.48 2.48
CA TRP A 316 22.14 -2.61 1.11
C TRP A 316 23.13 -3.32 0.16
N SER A 317 24.42 -3.37 0.52
CA SER A 317 25.44 -4.08 -0.24
C SER A 317 25.19 -5.59 -0.37
N CYS A 318 24.26 -6.17 0.39
CA CYS A 318 23.79 -7.54 0.17
C CYS A 318 23.02 -7.73 -1.16
N LEU A 319 22.70 -6.62 -1.84
CA LEU A 319 22.03 -6.60 -3.14
C LEU A 319 23.00 -6.40 -4.32
N LEU A 320 24.31 -6.31 -4.08
CA LEU A 320 25.30 -6.21 -5.16
C LEU A 320 25.31 -7.51 -5.98
N GLU A 321 25.69 -7.41 -7.26
CA GLU A 321 25.96 -8.61 -8.05
C GLU A 321 27.13 -9.37 -7.43
N ASP A 322 26.97 -10.69 -7.23
CA ASP A 322 28.13 -11.54 -7.00
C ASP A 322 29.02 -11.43 -8.25
N PRO A 323 30.35 -11.19 -8.11
CA PRO A 323 31.25 -11.33 -9.23
C PRO A 323 31.12 -12.77 -9.72
N SER A 324 30.53 -12.96 -10.90
CA SER A 324 30.44 -14.27 -11.54
C SER A 324 31.83 -14.90 -11.57
N PRO A 325 32.00 -16.21 -11.28
CA PRO A 325 33.29 -16.86 -11.42
C PRO A 325 33.71 -16.71 -12.88
N GLN A 326 34.75 -15.91 -13.13
CA GLN A 326 35.35 -15.81 -14.45
C GLN A 326 35.66 -17.24 -14.89
N SER A 327 35.03 -17.68 -15.99
CA SER A 327 35.40 -18.91 -16.65
C SER A 327 36.86 -18.75 -17.06
N SER A 328 37.77 -19.40 -16.33
CA SER A 328 39.16 -19.49 -16.69
C SER A 328 39.24 -20.27 -18.00
N THR A 329 39.24 -19.54 -19.12
CA THR A 329 39.71 -20.07 -20.39
C THR A 329 41.19 -20.35 -20.21
N ARG A 330 41.51 -21.63 -19.96
CA ARG A 330 42.89 -22.11 -20.12
C ARG A 330 43.27 -21.90 -21.60
N PRO A 331 44.45 -21.34 -21.91
CA PRO A 331 44.98 -21.43 -23.25
C PRO A 331 45.37 -22.90 -23.48
N GLU A 332 44.77 -23.55 -24.47
CA GLU A 332 45.32 -24.79 -25.01
C GLU A 332 46.61 -24.45 -25.76
N SER A 333 47.68 -25.12 -25.34
CA SER A 333 49.02 -25.13 -25.94
C SER A 333 49.09 -26.07 -27.13
#